data_AF-A0A2E5IF78-F1
#
_entry.id   AF-A0A2E5IF78-F1
#
_cell.length_a   1.000
_cell.length_b   1.000
_cell.length_c   1.000
_cell.angle_alpha   90.00
_cell.angle_beta   90.00
_cell.angle_gamma   90.00
#
_symmetry.space_group_name_H-M   'P 1'
#
loop_
_entity.id
_entity.type
_entity.pdbx_description
1 polymer ?
#
loop_
_entity_poly.entity_id
_entity_poly.type
_entity_poly.pdbx_seq_one_letter_code
_entity_poly.pdbx_strand_id
1 'polypeptide(L)'
;MDEVFDGLGALFGDFREGTVQELRRDDMLDSMLKIANAAEVAARLVNEIVEEHEDKMQLDDEGHLIIVGQLAIYRVDVNSFMGKFVNPFSYNSFDVVEVHPKSGLVKEPKSACVQVLHQENMPAYDLFAGYLLGLLNDEVSWLHESLSPLRRTLFQIYGLARSPLSHSLEQHYANTVSGEFDFKNETFTFEGTNGWSWRIHFGLPLHKGYRIEYQKPRQSWWNLLFEDHEKEGTGHYALCNFFEMVEHLSEAPAALKGASDWQTDPILLRKVAADYPSLAKSLVDKLTCSNYSPDDIYTDYEEPINGEQADVIKDLDVQVLRTAGVPLAHA
;
A
#
# COMPACT_ATOMS: atom_id res chain seq x y z
N MET A 1 51.50 31.34 2.67
CA MET A 1 52.89 31.11 3.12
C MET A 1 52.99 31.81 4.46
N ASP A 2 52.83 31.14 5.60
CA ASP A 2 53.02 29.72 5.86
C ASP A 2 51.95 29.20 6.84
N GLU A 3 51.15 28.24 6.36
CA GLU A 3 50.44 27.31 7.23
C GLU A 3 51.50 26.37 7.82
N VAL A 4 51.76 26.52 9.12
CA VAL A 4 52.52 25.49 9.85
C VAL A 4 51.58 24.29 9.98
N PHE A 5 51.73 23.37 9.04
CA PHE A 5 51.09 22.07 9.08
C PHE A 5 51.68 21.28 10.24
N ASP A 6 50.96 21.22 11.36
CA ASP A 6 51.32 20.38 12.51
C ASP A 6 51.01 18.92 12.21
N GLY A 7 51.90 18.30 11.43
CA GLY A 7 51.82 16.89 11.04
C GLY A 7 51.96 15.91 12.21
N LEU A 8 52.31 16.35 13.42
CA LEU A 8 52.44 15.47 14.59
C LEU A 8 51.12 15.25 15.31
N GLY A 9 50.23 16.25 15.36
CA GLY A 9 48.88 16.12 15.93
C GLY A 9 47.95 15.20 15.12
N ALA A 10 48.22 15.01 13.83
CA ALA A 10 47.43 14.11 12.96
C ALA A 10 47.83 12.63 13.08
N LEU A 11 49.00 12.32 13.66
CA LEU A 11 49.58 10.96 13.75
C LEU A 11 49.41 10.31 15.12
N PHE A 12 49.25 11.12 16.18
CA PHE A 12 48.96 10.67 17.53
C PHE A 12 47.69 11.39 17.97
N GLY A 13 46.56 10.68 17.95
CA GLY A 13 45.25 11.25 18.31
C GLY A 13 45.31 12.03 19.62
N ASP A 14 44.56 13.15 19.67
CA ASP A 14 44.48 14.10 20.79
C ASP A 14 44.98 13.51 22.11
N PHE A 15 46.19 13.90 22.52
CA PHE A 15 46.70 13.59 23.85
C PHE A 15 45.84 14.35 24.87
N ARG A 16 44.76 13.71 25.31
CA ARG A 16 43.91 14.23 26.38
C ARG A 16 44.59 13.94 27.72
N GLU A 17 45.04 14.99 28.40
CA GLU A 17 45.65 14.88 29.71
C GLU A 17 44.59 14.60 30.78
N GLY A 18 44.82 13.58 31.62
CA GLY A 18 43.93 13.21 32.71
C GLY A 18 44.07 11.74 33.10
N THR A 19 43.52 11.37 34.25
CA THR A 19 43.33 9.96 34.61
C THR A 19 42.31 9.30 33.68
N VAL A 20 42.38 7.97 33.53
CA VAL A 20 41.39 7.21 32.73
C VAL A 20 39.94 7.49 33.15
N GLN A 21 39.71 7.78 34.44
CA GLN A 21 38.39 8.14 34.95
C GLN A 21 37.97 9.57 34.56
N GLU A 22 38.89 10.53 34.56
CA GLU A 22 38.61 11.90 34.09
C GLU A 22 38.29 11.90 32.60
N LEU A 23 39.08 11.19 31.78
CA LEU A 23 38.81 11.04 30.35
C LEU A 23 37.44 10.40 30.08
N ARG A 24 37.10 9.32 30.79
CA ARG A 24 35.77 8.67 30.66
C ARG A 24 34.64 9.58 31.11
N ARG A 25 34.83 10.34 32.20
CA ARG A 25 33.83 11.29 32.69
C ARG A 25 33.61 12.40 31.65
N ASP A 26 34.68 12.92 31.08
CA ASP A 26 34.63 14.00 30.11
C ASP A 26 34.02 13.51 28.78
N ASP A 27 34.34 12.30 28.32
CA ASP A 27 33.68 11.64 27.17
C ASP A 27 32.18 11.42 27.41
N MET A 28 31.82 10.98 28.62
CA MET A 28 30.42 10.80 29.01
C MET A 28 29.68 12.14 29.05
N LEU A 29 30.28 13.17 29.66
CA LEU A 29 29.69 14.51 29.73
C LEU A 29 29.52 15.12 28.34
N ASP A 30 30.55 15.02 27.49
CA ASP A 30 30.51 15.50 26.10
C ASP A 30 29.43 14.76 25.30
N SER A 31 29.32 13.44 25.46
CA SER A 31 28.25 12.66 24.82
C SER A 31 26.87 13.08 25.28
N MET A 32 26.66 13.29 26.60
CA MET A 32 25.37 13.73 27.14
C MET A 32 25.02 15.16 26.70
N LEU A 33 25.99 16.08 26.67
CA LEU A 33 25.79 17.45 26.21
C LEU A 33 25.48 17.52 24.70
N LYS A 34 26.14 16.70 23.88
CA LYS A 34 25.85 16.58 22.45
C LYS A 34 24.43 16.11 22.21
N ILE A 35 23.96 15.11 22.96
CA ILE A 35 22.58 14.62 22.87
C ILE A 35 21.58 15.70 23.30
N ALA A 36 21.85 16.42 24.40
CA ALA A 36 20.97 17.49 24.88
C ALA A 36 20.87 18.66 23.89
N ASN A 37 21.99 19.11 23.34
CA ASN A 37 22.01 20.17 22.33
C ASN A 37 21.30 19.74 21.02
N ALA A 38 21.50 18.49 20.58
CA ALA A 38 20.81 17.97 19.40
C ALA A 38 19.29 17.93 19.61
N ALA A 39 18.84 17.54 20.82
CA ALA A 39 17.43 17.56 21.18
C ALA A 39 16.84 18.97 21.17
N GLU A 40 17.56 19.97 21.69
CA GLU A 40 17.11 21.38 21.66
C GLU A 40 16.98 21.91 20.23
N VAL A 41 17.97 21.67 19.38
CA VAL A 41 17.96 22.09 17.97
C VAL A 41 16.78 21.48 17.22
N ALA A 42 16.51 20.20 17.44
CA ALA A 42 15.45 19.51 16.73
C ALA A 42 14.06 19.83 17.28
N ALA A 43 13.92 20.13 18.59
CA ALA A 43 12.69 20.71 19.14
C ALA A 43 12.40 22.11 18.55
N ARG A 44 13.44 22.92 18.33
CA ARG A 44 13.31 24.21 17.64
C ARG A 44 12.82 24.03 16.20
N LEU A 45 13.35 23.05 15.46
CA LEU A 45 12.89 22.73 14.11
C LEU A 45 11.39 22.40 14.08
N VAL A 46 10.90 21.60 15.02
CA VAL A 46 9.48 21.25 15.11
C VAL A 46 8.63 22.51 15.34
N ASN A 47 9.06 23.40 16.23
CA ASN A 47 8.35 24.68 16.46
C ASN A 47 8.38 25.56 15.21
N GLU A 48 9.53 25.69 14.55
CA GLU A 48 9.67 26.45 13.29
C GLU A 48 8.71 25.91 12.22
N ILE A 49 8.58 24.59 12.06
CA ILE A 49 7.63 23.97 11.12
C ILE A 49 6.18 24.35 11.45
N VAL A 50 5.80 24.32 12.73
CA VAL A 50 4.43 24.66 13.15
C VAL A 50 4.16 26.16 12.95
N GLU A 51 5.13 27.02 13.24
CA GLU A 51 5.02 28.48 13.06
C GLU A 51 4.97 28.88 11.57
N GLU A 52 5.81 28.27 10.73
CA GLU A 52 5.82 28.51 9.28
C GLU A 52 4.52 28.05 8.59
N HIS A 53 3.78 27.12 9.22
CA HIS A 53 2.54 26.55 8.71
C HIS A 53 1.35 26.81 9.65
N GLU A 54 1.28 27.96 10.32
CA GLU A 54 0.22 28.33 11.27
C GLU A 54 -1.22 28.25 10.69
N ASP A 55 -1.36 28.38 9.37
CA ASP A 55 -2.62 28.28 8.65
C ASP A 55 -3.11 26.83 8.49
N LYS A 56 -2.20 25.87 8.63
CA LYS A 56 -2.46 24.44 8.46
C LYS A 56 -2.16 23.60 9.70
N MET A 57 -1.38 24.10 10.64
CA MET A 57 -0.98 23.40 11.85
C MET A 57 -1.40 24.18 13.08
N GLN A 58 -2.26 23.58 13.92
CA GLN A 58 -2.76 24.22 15.13
C GLN A 58 -2.85 23.22 16.28
N LEU A 59 -2.49 23.67 17.49
CA LEU A 59 -2.71 22.90 18.70
C LEU A 59 -4.14 23.09 19.20
N ASP A 60 -4.81 22.00 19.57
CA ASP A 60 -6.10 22.05 20.23
C ASP A 60 -5.96 22.22 21.76
N ASP A 61 -7.10 22.44 22.43
CA ASP A 61 -7.16 22.65 23.88
C ASP A 61 -6.69 21.43 24.71
N GLU A 62 -6.60 20.25 24.08
CA GLU A 62 -6.18 18.99 24.69
C GLU A 62 -4.69 18.69 24.41
N GLY A 63 -4.00 19.55 23.65
CA GLY A 63 -2.58 19.38 23.29
C GLY A 63 -2.35 18.45 22.09
N HIS A 64 -3.37 18.18 21.28
CA HIS A 64 -3.18 17.51 20.00
C HIS A 64 -2.83 18.51 18.91
N LEU A 65 -1.95 18.10 18.00
CA LEU A 65 -1.63 18.87 16.81
C LEU A 65 -2.58 18.49 15.68
N ILE A 66 -3.36 19.45 15.24
CA ILE A 66 -4.21 19.35 14.05
C ILE A 66 -3.37 19.77 12.84
N ILE A 67 -3.31 18.91 11.83
CA ILE A 67 -2.59 19.14 10.58
C ILE A 67 -3.59 19.07 9.43
N VAL A 68 -3.72 20.17 8.70
CA VAL A 68 -4.58 20.29 7.53
C VAL A 68 -3.75 19.95 6.28
N GLY A 69 -3.64 18.65 5.99
CA GLY A 69 -3.03 18.12 4.76
C GLY A 69 -3.87 18.45 3.53
N GLN A 70 -3.42 18.05 2.33
CA GLN A 70 -4.16 18.28 1.10
C GLN A 70 -5.32 17.30 0.92
N LEU A 71 -5.13 16.04 1.31
CA LEU A 71 -6.11 14.96 1.18
C LEU A 71 -7.03 14.83 2.40
N ALA A 72 -6.53 15.07 3.60
CA ALA A 72 -7.27 14.88 4.84
C ALA A 72 -6.89 15.89 5.93
N ILE A 73 -7.59 15.83 7.06
CA ILE A 73 -7.21 16.53 8.30
C ILE A 73 -6.74 15.46 9.28
N TYR A 74 -5.59 15.69 9.90
CA TYR A 74 -4.98 14.77 10.85
C TYR A 74 -5.00 15.38 12.24
N ARG A 75 -5.22 14.55 13.25
CA ARG A 75 -5.05 14.95 14.65
C ARG A 75 -4.08 13.99 15.33
N VAL A 76 -2.99 14.55 15.83
CA VAL A 76 -1.83 13.83 16.37
C VAL A 76 -1.71 14.11 17.85
N ASP A 77 -1.66 13.07 18.67
CA ASP A 77 -1.34 13.19 20.10
C ASP A 77 0.16 13.41 20.29
N VAL A 78 0.54 14.69 20.38
CA VAL A 78 1.93 15.09 20.60
C VAL A 78 2.43 14.59 21.96
N ASN A 79 1.58 14.55 22.99
CA ASN A 79 1.99 14.10 24.32
C ASN A 79 2.32 12.61 24.33
N SER A 80 1.50 11.80 23.65
CA SER A 80 1.76 10.38 23.46
C SER A 80 3.05 10.16 22.66
N PHE A 81 3.25 10.92 21.58
CA PHE A 81 4.48 10.86 20.78
C PHE A 81 5.72 11.20 21.63
N MET A 82 5.66 12.29 22.40
CA MET A 82 6.75 12.74 23.28
C MET A 82 7.03 11.76 24.42
N GLY A 83 6.01 11.11 24.97
CA GLY A 83 6.15 10.09 26.01
C GLY A 83 7.07 8.93 25.62
N LYS A 84 7.16 8.62 24.31
CA LYS A 84 8.03 7.56 23.78
C LYS A 84 9.51 7.88 23.92
N PHE A 85 9.90 9.15 23.86
CA PHE A 85 11.29 9.56 24.04
C PHE A 85 11.71 9.67 25.50
N VAL A 86 10.74 9.85 26.40
CA VAL A 86 10.98 9.91 27.84
C VAL A 86 11.11 8.51 28.44
N ASN A 87 10.41 7.51 27.90
CA ASN A 87 10.46 6.13 28.41
C ASN A 87 10.66 5.08 27.30
N PRO A 88 11.90 4.58 27.09
CA PRO A 88 12.21 3.57 26.07
C PRO A 88 11.56 2.20 26.35
N PHE A 89 11.05 1.96 27.56
CA PHE A 89 10.37 0.71 27.94
C PHE A 89 8.84 0.79 27.86
N SER A 90 8.28 1.97 27.55
CA SER A 90 6.82 2.13 27.31
C SER A 90 6.36 1.63 25.93
N TYR A 91 7.29 1.04 25.17
CA TYR A 91 7.17 0.71 23.77
C TYR A 91 6.19 -0.45 23.53
N ASN A 92 4.91 -0.16 23.34
CA ASN A 92 3.90 -1.17 22.97
C ASN A 92 2.87 -0.73 21.92
N SER A 93 2.99 0.44 21.28
CA SER A 93 2.04 0.82 20.23
C SER A 93 2.62 1.76 19.15
N PHE A 94 2.18 1.52 17.91
CA PHE A 94 2.41 2.37 16.75
C PHE A 94 1.79 3.77 16.97
N ASP A 95 2.34 4.81 16.34
CA ASP A 95 1.71 6.15 16.34
C ASP A 95 0.40 6.09 15.57
N VAL A 96 -0.71 6.09 16.32
CA VAL A 96 -2.06 6.09 15.77
C VAL A 96 -2.49 7.54 15.58
N VAL A 97 -2.79 7.87 14.34
CA VAL A 97 -3.24 9.20 13.93
C VAL A 97 -4.73 9.16 13.68
N GLU A 98 -5.47 10.14 14.21
CA GLU A 98 -6.84 10.34 13.79
C GLU A 98 -6.86 10.99 12.42
N VAL A 99 -7.58 10.37 11.48
CA VAL A 99 -7.74 10.81 10.10
C VAL A 99 -9.20 11.21 9.90
N HIS A 100 -9.40 12.47 9.55
CA HIS A 100 -10.69 13.07 9.26
C HIS A 100 -10.78 13.44 7.77
N PRO A 101 -11.98 13.41 7.19
CA PRO A 101 -12.17 13.91 5.83
C PRO A 101 -11.84 15.40 5.75
N LYS A 102 -11.45 15.85 4.56
CA LYS A 102 -11.08 17.23 4.26
C LYS A 102 -12.24 18.21 4.49
N SER A 103 -13.48 17.73 4.52
CA SER A 103 -14.67 18.50 4.84
C SER A 103 -14.74 18.99 6.29
N GLY A 104 -13.98 18.38 7.21
CA GLY A 104 -13.92 18.81 8.60
C GLY A 104 -13.79 17.66 9.61
N LEU A 105 -13.64 18.02 10.89
CA LEU A 105 -13.54 17.09 12.00
C LEU A 105 -14.88 16.38 12.24
N VAL A 106 -14.87 15.06 12.04
CA VAL A 106 -16.01 14.17 12.28
C VAL A 106 -15.98 13.57 13.68
N LYS A 107 -17.16 13.19 14.21
CA LYS A 107 -17.30 12.56 15.54
C LYS A 107 -16.62 11.20 15.64
N GLU A 108 -16.60 10.45 14.55
CA GLU A 108 -16.01 9.11 14.47
C GLU A 108 -14.88 9.14 13.43
N PRO A 109 -13.67 9.61 13.81
CA PRO A 109 -12.51 9.56 12.93
C PRO A 109 -12.11 8.12 12.62
N LYS A 110 -11.41 7.94 11.50
CA LYS A 110 -10.66 6.72 11.24
C LYS A 110 -9.26 6.86 11.82
N SER A 111 -8.57 5.75 12.01
CA SER A 111 -7.25 5.73 12.62
C SER A 111 -6.25 5.06 11.69
N ALA A 112 -5.10 5.69 11.48
CA ALA A 112 -4.01 5.16 10.67
C ALA A 112 -2.73 5.07 11.49
N CYS A 113 -1.99 3.97 11.34
CA CYS A 113 -0.62 3.88 11.84
C CYS A 113 0.33 4.48 10.80
N VAL A 114 0.93 5.63 11.08
CA VAL A 114 1.82 6.31 10.12
C VAL A 114 3.26 6.09 10.56
N GLN A 115 4.06 5.47 9.68
CA GLN A 115 5.48 5.19 9.92
C GLN A 115 6.33 5.99 8.93
N VAL A 116 7.28 6.75 9.48
CA VAL A 116 8.35 7.36 8.69
C VAL A 116 9.52 6.36 8.64
N LEU A 117 10.18 6.27 7.48
CA LEU A 117 11.39 5.47 7.34
C LEU A 117 12.47 6.00 8.30
N HIS A 118 12.75 5.23 9.34
CA HIS A 118 13.82 5.54 10.30
C HIS A 118 15.19 5.26 9.68
N GLN A 119 16.13 6.20 9.84
CA GLN A 119 17.55 5.95 9.62
C GLN A 119 18.23 5.76 10.97
N GLU A 120 19.14 4.78 11.10
CA GLU A 120 19.74 4.35 12.40
C GLU A 120 20.34 5.48 13.25
N ASN A 121 20.72 6.61 12.64
CA ASN A 121 21.33 7.75 13.33
C ASN A 121 20.43 9.01 13.34
N MET A 122 19.15 8.89 13.02
CA MET A 122 18.24 10.03 12.99
C MET A 122 17.77 10.39 14.42
N PRO A 123 17.98 11.64 14.88
CA PRO A 123 17.42 12.13 16.13
C PRO A 123 15.89 11.96 16.19
N ALA A 124 15.39 11.67 17.39
CA ALA A 124 13.98 11.53 17.73
C ALA A 124 13.06 12.63 17.14
N TYR A 125 13.47 13.88 17.27
CA TYR A 125 12.70 15.04 16.83
C TYR A 125 12.78 15.27 15.31
N ASP A 126 13.85 14.82 14.64
CA ASP A 126 13.92 14.84 13.17
C ASP A 126 12.92 13.86 12.57
N LEU A 127 12.73 12.71 13.25
CA LEU A 127 11.66 11.76 12.91
C LEU A 127 10.28 12.42 13.04
N PHE A 128 10.05 13.20 14.11
CA PHE A 128 8.80 13.94 14.29
C PHE A 128 8.59 15.00 13.21
N ALA A 129 9.62 15.80 12.92
CA ALA A 129 9.57 16.80 11.86
C ALA A 129 9.24 16.17 10.50
N GLY A 130 9.91 15.08 10.13
CA GLY A 130 9.64 14.33 8.90
C GLY A 130 8.22 13.76 8.87
N TYR A 131 7.71 13.31 10.02
CA TYR A 131 6.35 12.83 10.18
C TYR A 131 5.31 13.95 9.95
N LEU A 132 5.49 15.13 10.56
CA LEU A 132 4.61 16.28 10.39
C LEU A 132 4.59 16.77 8.93
N LEU A 133 5.76 16.89 8.32
CA LEU A 133 5.89 17.30 6.92
C LEU A 133 5.33 16.25 5.95
N GLY A 134 5.43 14.96 6.30
CA GLY A 134 4.86 13.87 5.53
C GLY A 134 3.32 13.89 5.50
N LEU A 135 2.70 14.21 6.64
CA LEU A 135 1.24 14.40 6.75
C LEU A 135 0.78 15.71 6.10
N LEU A 136 1.58 16.77 6.19
CA LEU A 136 1.29 18.03 5.52
C LEU A 136 1.30 17.86 3.98
N ASN A 137 2.21 17.03 3.47
CA ASN A 137 2.37 16.70 2.04
C ASN A 137 1.77 15.32 1.70
N ASP A 138 0.62 15.00 2.30
CA ASP A 138 -0.10 13.73 2.12
C ASP A 138 -0.40 13.39 0.65
N GLU A 139 -0.65 14.37 -0.22
CA GLU A 139 -0.93 14.18 -1.66
C GLU A 139 0.19 13.42 -2.39
N VAL A 140 1.44 13.61 -1.98
CA VAL A 140 2.60 12.94 -2.58
C VAL A 140 2.95 11.66 -1.83
N SER A 141 2.83 11.67 -0.50
CA SER A 141 3.36 10.60 0.34
C SER A 141 2.44 9.38 0.42
N TRP A 142 1.11 9.54 0.34
CA TRP A 142 0.15 8.48 0.67
C TRP A 142 0.20 7.24 -0.22
N LEU A 143 0.73 7.34 -1.44
CA LEU A 143 0.88 6.21 -2.36
C LEU A 143 2.17 5.42 -2.12
N HIS A 144 3.08 5.92 -1.29
CA HIS A 144 4.30 5.23 -0.92
C HIS A 144 4.00 3.94 -0.16
N GLU A 145 4.78 2.88 -0.40
CA GLU A 145 4.54 1.54 0.17
C GLU A 145 4.54 1.53 1.70
N SER A 146 5.47 2.28 2.32
CA SER A 146 5.58 2.41 3.78
C SER A 146 4.35 3.06 4.44
N LEU A 147 3.49 3.72 3.66
CA LEU A 147 2.29 4.40 4.13
C LEU A 147 1.00 3.64 3.77
N SER A 148 1.10 2.33 3.53
CA SER A 148 -0.06 1.44 3.31
C SER A 148 -1.20 1.60 4.34
N PRO A 149 -0.96 1.76 5.66
CA PRO A 149 -2.06 1.99 6.61
C PRO A 149 -2.78 3.34 6.40
N LEU A 150 -2.03 4.40 6.05
CA LEU A 150 -2.61 5.70 5.69
C LEU A 150 -3.42 5.58 4.40
N ARG A 151 -2.88 4.91 3.37
CA ARG A 151 -3.55 4.65 2.10
C ARG A 151 -4.89 3.94 2.30
N ARG A 152 -4.89 2.86 3.10
CA ARG A 152 -6.11 2.11 3.45
C ARG A 152 -7.14 3.01 4.14
N THR A 153 -6.68 3.83 5.09
CA THR A 153 -7.56 4.73 5.85
C THR A 153 -8.20 5.79 4.96
N LEU A 154 -7.40 6.42 4.08
CA LEU A 154 -7.90 7.37 3.10
C LEU A 154 -8.92 6.72 2.14
N PHE A 155 -8.67 5.50 1.69
CA PHE A 155 -9.62 4.73 0.88
C PHE A 155 -10.91 4.38 1.63
N GLN A 156 -10.85 4.12 2.93
CA GLN A 156 -12.07 3.90 3.73
C GLN A 156 -12.91 5.18 3.87
N ILE A 157 -12.27 6.35 3.85
CA ILE A 157 -12.95 7.65 3.94
C ILE A 157 -13.59 8.03 2.60
N TYR A 158 -12.84 7.90 1.50
CA TYR A 158 -13.23 8.46 0.21
C TYR A 158 -13.61 7.43 -0.86
N GLY A 159 -13.09 6.21 -0.77
CA GLY A 159 -13.22 5.20 -1.80
C GLY A 159 -12.68 5.66 -3.16
N LEU A 160 -13.27 5.11 -4.22
CA LEU A 160 -12.95 5.43 -5.62
C LEU A 160 -13.84 6.52 -6.21
N ALA A 161 -14.81 7.03 -5.44
CA ALA A 161 -15.63 8.15 -5.86
C ALA A 161 -14.78 9.42 -6.01
N ARG A 162 -15.29 10.39 -6.78
CA ARG A 162 -14.60 11.68 -6.96
C ARG A 162 -14.37 12.33 -5.61
N SER A 163 -13.11 12.54 -5.26
CA SER A 163 -12.68 12.96 -3.92
C SER A 163 -11.33 13.68 -3.99
N PRO A 164 -10.80 14.21 -2.87
CA PRO A 164 -9.44 14.75 -2.83
C PRO A 164 -8.36 13.75 -3.31
N LEU A 165 -8.60 12.44 -3.19
CA LEU A 165 -7.66 11.42 -3.66
C LEU A 165 -7.55 11.37 -5.19
N SER A 166 -8.62 11.75 -5.91
CA SER A 166 -8.78 11.44 -7.33
C SER A 166 -7.63 11.93 -8.20
N HIS A 167 -7.13 13.14 -7.96
CA HIS A 167 -6.06 13.71 -8.80
C HIS A 167 -4.75 12.91 -8.70
N SER A 168 -4.28 12.68 -7.47
CA SER A 168 -3.07 11.88 -7.23
C SER A 168 -3.24 10.43 -7.68
N LEU A 169 -4.44 9.86 -7.54
CA LEU A 169 -4.75 8.49 -7.97
C LEU A 169 -4.76 8.35 -9.51
N GLU A 170 -5.39 9.29 -10.22
CA GLU A 170 -5.35 9.39 -11.69
C GLU A 170 -3.91 9.46 -12.18
N GLN A 171 -3.10 10.35 -11.60
CA GLN A 171 -1.70 10.53 -11.99
C GLN A 171 -0.87 9.28 -11.72
N HIS A 172 -1.07 8.62 -10.59
CA HIS A 172 -0.38 7.39 -10.25
C HIS A 172 -0.63 6.30 -11.28
N TYR A 173 -1.90 6.00 -11.57
CA TYR A 173 -2.25 4.92 -12.49
C TYR A 173 -1.99 5.26 -13.97
N ALA A 174 -2.08 6.54 -14.35
CA ALA A 174 -1.62 6.98 -15.66
C ALA A 174 -0.12 6.69 -15.85
N ASN A 175 0.69 6.84 -14.79
CA ASN A 175 2.13 6.59 -14.84
C ASN A 175 2.51 5.12 -14.71
N THR A 176 1.80 4.32 -13.91
CA THR A 176 2.17 2.92 -13.62
C THR A 176 1.61 1.93 -14.65
N VAL A 177 0.35 2.09 -15.05
CA VAL A 177 -0.36 1.12 -15.92
C VAL A 177 -1.02 1.76 -17.13
N SER A 178 -0.72 3.03 -17.42
CA SER A 178 -1.43 3.82 -18.43
C SER A 178 -2.96 3.79 -18.23
N GLY A 179 -3.38 3.80 -16.96
CA GLY A 179 -4.77 3.69 -16.57
C GLY A 179 -5.52 5.01 -16.65
N GLU A 180 -6.80 4.95 -16.98
CA GLU A 180 -7.70 6.09 -17.11
C GLU A 180 -8.95 5.89 -16.25
N PHE A 181 -9.28 6.89 -15.43
CA PHE A 181 -10.54 6.95 -14.69
C PHE A 181 -11.59 7.73 -15.47
N ASP A 182 -12.75 7.12 -15.66
CA ASP A 182 -13.98 7.78 -16.11
C ASP A 182 -14.97 7.83 -14.94
N PHE A 183 -14.94 8.94 -14.20
CA PHE A 183 -15.86 9.17 -13.08
C PHE A 183 -17.31 9.37 -13.50
N LYS A 184 -17.59 9.63 -14.78
CA LYS A 184 -18.97 9.79 -15.25
C LYS A 184 -19.64 8.43 -15.42
N ASN A 185 -18.89 7.44 -15.91
CA ASN A 185 -19.35 6.07 -16.05
C ASN A 185 -18.92 5.19 -14.86
N GLU A 186 -18.17 5.74 -13.91
CA GLU A 186 -17.63 5.06 -12.72
C GLU A 186 -16.78 3.83 -13.08
N THR A 187 -15.97 4.00 -14.13
CA THR A 187 -15.09 2.95 -14.67
C THR A 187 -13.62 3.35 -14.60
N PHE A 188 -12.76 2.37 -14.37
CA PHE A 188 -11.32 2.49 -14.52
C PHE A 188 -10.85 1.51 -15.60
N THR A 189 -10.14 2.01 -16.60
CA THR A 189 -9.62 1.21 -17.73
C THR A 189 -8.11 1.26 -17.78
N PHE A 190 -7.46 0.14 -18.06
CA PHE A 190 -6.00 0.05 -18.15
C PHE A 190 -5.59 -1.12 -19.04
N GLU A 191 -4.34 -1.10 -19.49
CA GLU A 191 -3.80 -2.17 -20.32
C GLU A 191 -3.32 -3.34 -19.47
N GLY A 192 -3.61 -4.55 -19.95
CA GLY A 192 -2.99 -5.78 -19.49
C GLY A 192 -1.87 -6.21 -20.45
N THR A 193 -1.49 -7.48 -20.36
CA THR A 193 -0.47 -8.05 -21.25
C THR A 193 -1.08 -8.60 -22.54
N ASN A 194 -0.22 -8.83 -23.53
CA ASN A 194 -0.57 -9.44 -24.82
C ASN A 194 -1.70 -8.73 -25.59
N GLY A 195 -1.89 -7.43 -25.36
CA GLY A 195 -2.91 -6.59 -26.00
C GLY A 195 -4.31 -6.76 -25.42
N TRP A 196 -4.42 -7.32 -24.22
CA TRP A 196 -5.65 -7.30 -23.44
C TRP A 196 -5.78 -5.96 -22.74
N SER A 197 -7.01 -5.50 -22.58
CA SER A 197 -7.32 -4.32 -21.77
C SER A 197 -8.38 -4.68 -20.75
N TRP A 198 -8.33 -4.06 -19.58
CA TRP A 198 -9.22 -4.33 -18.46
C TRP A 198 -10.10 -3.12 -18.17
N ARG A 199 -11.29 -3.38 -17.65
CA ARG A 199 -12.21 -2.37 -17.17
C ARG A 199 -12.83 -2.81 -15.86
N ILE A 200 -12.70 -1.96 -14.85
CA ILE A 200 -13.25 -2.16 -13.51
C ILE A 200 -14.34 -1.11 -13.30
N HIS A 201 -15.53 -1.53 -12.90
CA HIS A 201 -16.61 -0.62 -12.50
C HIS A 201 -16.66 -0.54 -10.97
N PHE A 202 -16.57 0.67 -10.43
CA PHE A 202 -16.48 0.92 -8.98
C PHE A 202 -17.68 1.66 -8.37
N GLY A 203 -18.65 2.06 -9.18
CA GLY A 203 -19.85 2.80 -8.75
C GLY A 203 -21.13 1.96 -8.64
N LEU A 204 -21.02 0.68 -8.25
CA LEU A 204 -22.16 -0.24 -8.23
C LEU A 204 -22.69 -0.44 -6.80
N PRO A 205 -23.69 0.35 -6.33
CA PRO A 205 -24.10 0.38 -4.92
C PRO A 205 -24.76 -0.91 -4.43
N LEU A 206 -25.19 -1.80 -5.34
CA LEU A 206 -25.80 -3.09 -4.99
C LEU A 206 -24.79 -4.25 -4.97
N HIS A 207 -23.57 -4.01 -5.44
CA HIS A 207 -22.52 -5.02 -5.51
C HIS A 207 -21.63 -4.92 -4.27
N LYS A 208 -21.08 -6.06 -3.85
CA LYS A 208 -20.11 -6.09 -2.76
C LYS A 208 -18.73 -5.74 -3.30
N GLY A 209 -18.35 -6.36 -4.41
CA GLY A 209 -17.14 -6.07 -5.14
C GLY A 209 -17.37 -5.26 -6.41
N TYR A 210 -16.31 -5.19 -7.21
CA TYR A 210 -16.30 -4.60 -8.55
C TYR A 210 -16.88 -5.54 -9.60
N ARG A 211 -17.48 -4.94 -10.64
CA ARG A 211 -17.70 -5.59 -11.93
C ARG A 211 -16.43 -5.48 -12.76
N ILE A 212 -15.99 -6.59 -13.33
CA ILE A 212 -14.75 -6.70 -14.10
C ILE A 212 -15.09 -7.12 -15.53
N GLU A 213 -14.58 -6.36 -16.49
CA GLU A 213 -14.70 -6.63 -17.91
C GLU A 213 -13.32 -6.62 -18.56
N TYR A 214 -13.21 -7.28 -19.70
CA TYR A 214 -11.96 -7.32 -20.46
C TYR A 214 -12.21 -7.19 -21.97
N GLN A 215 -11.21 -6.71 -22.66
CA GLN A 215 -11.18 -6.59 -24.11
C GLN A 215 -10.00 -7.41 -24.65
N LYS A 216 -10.27 -8.27 -25.63
CA LYS A 216 -9.24 -9.06 -26.31
C LYS A 216 -8.49 -8.22 -27.35
N PRO A 217 -7.29 -8.66 -27.77
CA PRO A 217 -6.53 -7.96 -28.80
C PRO A 217 -7.36 -7.82 -30.07
N ARG A 218 -7.44 -6.58 -30.59
CA ARG A 218 -8.20 -6.23 -31.81
C ARG A 218 -9.72 -6.36 -31.69
N GLN A 219 -10.24 -6.55 -30.48
CA GLN A 219 -11.67 -6.49 -30.20
C GLN A 219 -12.08 -5.06 -29.86
N SER A 220 -13.28 -4.62 -30.23
CA SER A 220 -13.80 -3.27 -29.94
C SER A 220 -14.87 -3.22 -28.85
N TRP A 221 -15.47 -4.35 -28.49
CA TRP A 221 -16.44 -4.46 -27.40
C TRP A 221 -15.79 -5.03 -26.13
N TRP A 222 -16.48 -4.92 -25.00
CA TRP A 222 -16.06 -5.46 -23.70
C TRP A 222 -16.77 -6.79 -23.42
N ASN A 223 -16.05 -7.76 -22.87
CA ASN A 223 -16.62 -9.02 -22.39
C ASN A 223 -16.71 -8.97 -20.86
N LEU A 224 -17.82 -9.45 -20.32
CA LEU A 224 -18.00 -9.57 -18.88
C LEU A 224 -17.16 -10.72 -18.34
N LEU A 225 -16.36 -10.45 -17.31
CA LEU A 225 -15.65 -11.47 -16.54
C LEU A 225 -16.40 -11.77 -15.24
N PHE A 226 -16.72 -10.73 -14.48
CA PHE A 226 -17.44 -10.81 -13.21
C PHE A 226 -18.46 -9.67 -13.15
N GLU A 227 -19.71 -9.97 -12.81
CA GLU A 227 -20.69 -8.97 -12.45
C GLU A 227 -20.44 -8.46 -11.03
N ASP A 228 -20.10 -9.36 -10.10
CA ASP A 228 -19.66 -9.03 -8.74
C ASP A 228 -18.54 -10.00 -8.32
N HIS A 229 -17.28 -9.58 -8.46
CA HIS A 229 -16.13 -10.47 -8.26
C HIS A 229 -16.02 -11.03 -6.83
N GLU A 230 -16.51 -10.32 -5.80
CA GLU A 230 -16.48 -10.83 -4.43
C GLU A 230 -17.50 -11.95 -4.20
N LYS A 231 -18.63 -11.94 -4.95
CA LYS A 231 -19.64 -13.00 -4.86
C LYS A 231 -19.30 -14.19 -5.75
N GLU A 232 -18.73 -13.93 -6.91
CA GLU A 232 -18.46 -14.95 -7.93
C GLU A 232 -17.07 -15.57 -7.84
N GLY A 233 -16.09 -14.86 -7.30
CA GLY A 233 -14.72 -15.37 -7.09
C GLY A 233 -14.62 -16.27 -5.87
N THR A 234 -13.41 -16.70 -5.54
CA THR A 234 -13.10 -17.48 -4.33
C THR A 234 -12.69 -16.62 -3.15
N GLY A 235 -12.66 -15.29 -3.31
CA GLY A 235 -12.19 -14.34 -2.30
C GLY A 235 -10.66 -14.25 -2.19
N HIS A 236 -9.94 -14.62 -3.26
CA HIS A 236 -8.48 -14.65 -3.27
C HIS A 236 -7.86 -13.25 -3.08
N TYR A 237 -6.73 -13.17 -2.37
CA TYR A 237 -6.05 -11.92 -2.04
C TYR A 237 -5.67 -11.08 -3.27
N ALA A 238 -5.36 -11.70 -4.41
CA ALA A 238 -5.01 -11.00 -5.65
C ALA A 238 -6.15 -10.13 -6.19
N LEU A 239 -7.39 -10.38 -5.76
CA LEU A 239 -8.58 -9.60 -6.14
C LEU A 239 -9.21 -8.87 -4.94
N CYS A 240 -8.63 -8.95 -3.73
CA CYS A 240 -9.30 -8.48 -2.51
C CYS A 240 -9.45 -6.96 -2.39
N ASN A 241 -8.60 -6.19 -3.07
CA ASN A 241 -8.66 -4.74 -3.04
C ASN A 241 -8.26 -4.16 -4.39
N PHE A 242 -8.63 -2.90 -4.60
CA PHE A 242 -8.44 -2.23 -5.89
C PHE A 242 -6.97 -2.16 -6.34
N PHE A 243 -6.03 -1.94 -5.41
CA PHE A 243 -4.61 -1.81 -5.76
C PHE A 243 -4.03 -3.14 -6.23
N GLU A 244 -4.18 -4.18 -5.42
CA GLU A 244 -3.70 -5.54 -5.75
C GLU A 244 -4.37 -6.07 -7.01
N MET A 245 -5.67 -5.79 -7.19
CA MET A 245 -6.40 -6.19 -8.38
C MET A 245 -5.86 -5.52 -9.64
N VAL A 246 -5.61 -4.21 -9.61
CA VAL A 246 -5.07 -3.50 -10.78
C VAL A 246 -3.66 -3.99 -11.10
N GLU A 247 -2.81 -4.17 -10.07
CA GLU A 247 -1.47 -4.73 -10.24
C GLU A 247 -1.53 -6.12 -10.88
N HIS A 248 -2.29 -7.05 -10.28
CA HIS A 248 -2.46 -8.41 -10.77
C HIS A 248 -3.01 -8.47 -12.20
N LEU A 249 -4.04 -7.69 -12.50
CA LEU A 249 -4.64 -7.66 -13.84
C LEU A 249 -3.72 -6.99 -14.87
N SER A 250 -2.90 -6.01 -14.49
CA SER A 250 -1.97 -5.36 -15.42
C SER A 250 -0.93 -6.34 -15.97
N GLU A 251 -0.59 -7.37 -15.20
CA GLU A 251 0.31 -8.45 -15.63
C GLU A 251 -0.44 -9.60 -16.34
N ALA A 252 -1.77 -9.67 -16.22
CA ALA A 252 -2.62 -10.68 -16.83
C ALA A 252 -2.97 -10.33 -18.30
N PRO A 253 -3.11 -11.33 -19.19
CA PRO A 253 -3.13 -12.78 -18.94
C PRO A 253 -1.75 -13.48 -18.97
N ALA A 254 -0.65 -12.79 -19.25
CA ALA A 254 0.68 -13.41 -19.35
C ALA A 254 1.16 -14.01 -18.02
N ALA A 255 1.03 -13.27 -16.91
CA ALA A 255 1.42 -13.75 -15.57
C ALA A 255 0.59 -14.94 -15.08
N LEU A 256 -0.62 -15.14 -15.61
CA LEU A 256 -1.46 -16.29 -15.28
C LEU A 256 -0.89 -17.61 -15.84
N LYS A 257 0.02 -17.54 -16.82
CA LYS A 257 0.62 -18.74 -17.41
C LYS A 257 1.59 -19.39 -16.43
N GLY A 258 1.20 -20.55 -15.89
CA GLY A 258 1.95 -21.25 -14.86
C GLY A 258 1.62 -20.80 -13.43
N ALA A 259 0.66 -19.88 -13.28
CA ALA A 259 0.10 -19.55 -11.98
C ALA A 259 -0.63 -20.78 -11.41
N SER A 260 -0.38 -21.08 -10.14
CA SER A 260 -1.15 -22.07 -9.40
C SER A 260 -2.43 -21.46 -8.82
N ASP A 261 -3.33 -22.31 -8.32
CA ASP A 261 -4.57 -21.85 -7.64
C ASP A 261 -4.28 -21.06 -6.35
N TRP A 262 -3.02 -21.07 -5.86
CA TRP A 262 -2.55 -20.27 -4.73
C TRP A 262 -2.05 -18.88 -5.10
N GLN A 263 -1.74 -18.65 -6.38
CA GLN A 263 -1.17 -17.39 -6.85
C GLN A 263 -2.23 -16.49 -7.48
N THR A 264 -3.38 -17.05 -7.83
CA THR A 264 -4.48 -16.31 -8.44
C THR A 264 -5.80 -16.99 -8.20
N ASP A 265 -6.88 -16.19 -8.22
CA ASP A 265 -8.24 -16.69 -8.09
C ASP A 265 -8.52 -17.83 -9.10
N PRO A 266 -8.88 -19.04 -8.65
CA PRO A 266 -9.11 -20.19 -9.51
C PRO A 266 -10.18 -19.97 -10.58
N ILE A 267 -11.21 -19.15 -10.29
CA ILE A 267 -12.30 -18.85 -11.21
C ILE A 267 -11.84 -17.82 -12.23
N LEU A 268 -11.12 -16.78 -11.82
CA LEU A 268 -10.47 -15.82 -12.72
C LEU A 268 -9.57 -16.54 -13.72
N LEU A 269 -8.68 -17.40 -13.23
CA LEU A 269 -7.72 -18.16 -14.05
C LEU A 269 -8.43 -18.90 -15.18
N ARG A 270 -9.53 -19.59 -14.86
CA ARG A 270 -10.27 -20.42 -15.82
C ARG A 270 -11.15 -19.59 -16.74
N LYS A 271 -11.80 -18.53 -16.25
CA LYS A 271 -12.55 -17.58 -17.09
C LYS A 271 -11.64 -16.92 -18.13
N VAL A 272 -10.42 -16.52 -17.76
CA VAL A 272 -9.43 -15.98 -18.71
C VAL A 272 -8.90 -17.07 -19.65
N ALA A 273 -8.64 -18.28 -19.14
CA ALA A 273 -8.17 -19.40 -19.95
C ALA A 273 -9.19 -19.83 -21.02
N ALA A 274 -10.48 -19.77 -20.72
CA ALA A 274 -11.55 -20.08 -21.68
C ALA A 274 -11.47 -19.21 -22.94
N ASP A 275 -10.95 -17.99 -22.82
CA ASP A 275 -10.82 -17.01 -23.91
C ASP A 275 -9.39 -16.79 -24.40
N TYR A 276 -8.39 -17.39 -23.74
CA TYR A 276 -6.97 -17.25 -24.07
C TYR A 276 -6.29 -18.62 -24.30
N PRO A 277 -6.15 -19.07 -25.58
CA PRO A 277 -5.70 -20.43 -25.90
C PRO A 277 -4.33 -20.82 -25.35
N SER A 278 -3.40 -19.86 -25.23
CA SER A 278 -2.06 -20.14 -24.69
C SER A 278 -2.09 -20.51 -23.21
N LEU A 279 -3.00 -19.90 -22.45
CA LEU A 279 -3.23 -20.22 -21.05
C LEU A 279 -4.04 -21.51 -20.90
N ALA A 280 -5.06 -21.71 -21.73
CA ALA A 280 -5.82 -22.96 -21.76
C ALA A 280 -4.90 -24.19 -21.93
N LYS A 281 -3.97 -24.11 -22.89
CA LYS A 281 -2.99 -25.18 -23.14
C LYS A 281 -2.07 -25.45 -21.95
N SER A 282 -1.70 -24.44 -21.17
CA SER A 282 -0.88 -24.66 -19.97
C SER A 282 -1.62 -25.34 -18.82
N LEU A 283 -2.96 -25.34 -18.83
CA LEU A 283 -3.76 -25.98 -17.78
C LEU A 283 -4.11 -27.44 -18.10
N VAL A 284 -3.95 -27.91 -19.34
CA VAL A 284 -4.37 -29.26 -19.77
C VAL A 284 -3.77 -30.37 -18.90
N ASP A 285 -2.47 -30.32 -18.63
CA ASP A 285 -1.79 -31.37 -17.85
C ASP A 285 -2.36 -31.48 -16.43
N LYS A 286 -2.74 -30.34 -15.83
CA LYS A 286 -3.38 -30.29 -14.52
C LYS A 286 -4.80 -30.85 -14.58
N LEU A 287 -5.61 -30.36 -15.53
CA LEU A 287 -7.05 -30.68 -15.62
C LEU A 287 -7.33 -32.13 -16.02
N THR A 288 -6.42 -32.76 -16.76
CA THR A 288 -6.54 -34.17 -17.16
C THR A 288 -5.88 -35.15 -16.19
N CYS A 289 -5.28 -34.64 -15.11
CA CYS A 289 -4.60 -35.48 -14.14
C CYS A 289 -5.62 -36.26 -13.29
N SER A 290 -5.36 -37.55 -13.07
CA SER A 290 -6.31 -38.45 -12.38
C SER A 290 -6.54 -38.13 -10.90
N ASN A 291 -5.69 -37.29 -10.31
CA ASN A 291 -5.77 -36.85 -8.92
C ASN A 291 -6.30 -35.41 -8.79
N TYR A 292 -6.71 -34.78 -9.89
CA TYR A 292 -7.29 -33.45 -9.86
C TYR A 292 -8.79 -33.54 -9.56
N SER A 293 -9.24 -32.78 -8.57
CA SER A 293 -10.64 -32.53 -8.31
C SER A 293 -10.84 -31.04 -7.99
N PRO A 294 -11.82 -30.37 -8.61
CA PRO A 294 -12.21 -29.02 -8.21
C PRO A 294 -12.63 -28.91 -6.74
N ASP A 295 -13.16 -29.99 -6.16
CA ASP A 295 -13.57 -30.03 -4.76
C ASP A 295 -12.36 -30.01 -3.79
N ASP A 296 -11.15 -30.27 -4.29
CA ASP A 296 -9.90 -30.24 -3.52
C ASP A 296 -9.14 -28.90 -3.65
N ILE A 297 -9.80 -27.86 -4.18
CA ILE A 297 -9.25 -26.51 -4.25
C ILE A 297 -9.52 -25.79 -2.92
N TYR A 298 -8.49 -25.16 -2.38
CA TYR A 298 -8.54 -24.43 -1.13
C TYR A 298 -8.43 -22.92 -1.41
N THR A 299 -9.09 -22.15 -0.56
CA THR A 299 -8.91 -20.70 -0.44
C THR A 299 -7.56 -20.39 0.20
N ASP A 300 -7.16 -19.12 0.16
CA ASP A 300 -5.94 -18.61 0.79
C ASP A 300 -5.87 -18.86 2.31
N TYR A 301 -7.01 -19.16 2.94
CA TYR A 301 -7.13 -19.45 4.36
C TYR A 301 -7.08 -20.96 4.67
N GLU A 302 -6.64 -21.79 3.71
CA GLU A 302 -6.64 -23.27 3.82
C GLU A 302 -8.03 -23.88 4.04
N GLU A 303 -9.09 -23.13 3.72
CA GLU A 303 -10.47 -23.62 3.76
C GLU A 303 -10.88 -24.11 2.36
N PRO A 304 -11.57 -25.27 2.22
CA PRO A 304 -12.05 -25.71 0.93
C PRO A 304 -13.02 -24.69 0.34
N ILE A 305 -12.97 -24.50 -0.98
CA ILE A 305 -13.95 -23.64 -1.67
C ILE A 305 -15.37 -24.18 -1.47
N ASN A 306 -16.37 -23.30 -1.58
CA ASN A 306 -17.75 -23.73 -1.42
C ASN A 306 -18.20 -24.62 -2.61
N GLY A 307 -19.24 -25.44 -2.40
CA GLY A 307 -19.71 -26.38 -3.43
C GLY A 307 -20.18 -25.70 -4.71
N GLU A 308 -20.79 -24.52 -4.62
CA GLU A 308 -21.24 -23.76 -5.80
C GLU A 308 -20.05 -23.28 -6.64
N GLN A 309 -18.97 -22.82 -5.99
CA GLN A 309 -17.72 -22.43 -6.64
C GLN A 309 -17.03 -23.63 -7.29
N ALA A 310 -17.03 -24.79 -6.62
CA ALA A 310 -16.48 -26.02 -7.18
C ALA A 310 -17.25 -26.45 -8.44
N ASP A 311 -18.57 -26.33 -8.45
CA ASP A 311 -19.41 -26.62 -9.63
C ASP A 311 -19.15 -25.63 -10.78
N VAL A 312 -19.00 -24.34 -10.47
CA VAL A 312 -18.58 -23.33 -11.47
C VAL A 312 -17.21 -23.67 -12.05
N ILE A 313 -16.27 -24.12 -11.23
CA ILE A 313 -14.93 -24.52 -11.69
C ILE A 313 -15.01 -25.75 -12.60
N LYS A 314 -15.82 -26.76 -12.27
CA LYS A 314 -16.04 -27.95 -13.12
C LYS A 314 -16.52 -27.54 -14.52
N ASP A 315 -17.50 -26.64 -14.58
CA ASP A 315 -18.03 -26.14 -15.85
C ASP A 315 -16.99 -25.34 -16.66
N LEU A 316 -16.17 -24.54 -15.97
CA LEU A 316 -15.09 -23.78 -16.60
C LEU A 316 -13.96 -24.68 -17.09
N ASP A 317 -13.60 -25.74 -16.36
CA ASP A 317 -12.57 -26.70 -16.77
C ASP A 317 -12.92 -27.36 -18.12
N VAL A 318 -14.19 -27.72 -18.30
CA VAL A 318 -14.70 -28.25 -19.58
C VAL A 318 -14.54 -27.22 -20.70
N GLN A 319 -14.80 -25.93 -20.44
CA GLN A 319 -14.60 -24.86 -21.41
C GLN A 319 -13.12 -24.66 -21.75
N VAL A 320 -12.25 -24.68 -20.74
CA VAL A 320 -10.80 -24.57 -20.91
C VAL A 320 -10.25 -25.71 -21.78
N LEU A 321 -10.67 -26.95 -21.53
CA LEU A 321 -10.26 -28.11 -22.35
C LEU A 321 -10.74 -27.99 -23.80
N ARG A 322 -11.96 -27.48 -24.03
CA ARG A 322 -12.46 -27.18 -25.39
C ARG A 322 -11.61 -26.13 -26.08
N THR A 323 -11.28 -25.04 -25.39
CA THR A 323 -10.43 -23.96 -25.92
C THR A 323 -9.00 -24.45 -26.21
N ALA A 324 -8.48 -25.38 -25.40
CA ALA A 324 -7.19 -26.03 -25.64
C ALA A 324 -7.21 -27.02 -26.82
N GLY A 325 -8.39 -27.42 -27.30
CA GLY A 325 -8.57 -28.39 -28.38
C GLY A 325 -8.53 -29.85 -27.94
N VAL A 326 -8.77 -30.13 -26.66
CA VAL A 326 -8.79 -31.49 -26.10
C VAL A 326 -10.17 -32.14 -26.37
N PRO A 327 -10.23 -33.34 -26.97
CA PRO A 327 -11.49 -34.06 -27.16
C PRO A 327 -12.10 -34.48 -25.81
N LEU A 328 -13.37 -34.12 -25.57
CA LEU A 328 -14.09 -34.39 -24.32
C LEU A 328 -14.41 -35.88 -24.06
N ALA A 329 -13.97 -36.79 -24.93
CA ALA A 329 -14.11 -38.23 -24.72
C ALA A 329 -13.23 -38.77 -23.56
N HIS A 330 -12.36 -37.91 -23.02
CA HIS A 330 -11.45 -38.19 -21.90
C HIS A 330 -11.48 -37.11 -20.81
N ALA A 331 -12.51 -36.25 -20.80
CA ALA A 331 -12.70 -35.22 -19.77
C ALA A 331 -13.58 -35.74 -18.63
#